data_AF-A0A535MS53-F1
#
_entry.id   AF-A0A535MS53-F1
#
_cell.length_a   1.000
_cell.length_b   1.000
_cell.length_c   1.000
_cell.angle_alpha   90.00
_cell.angle_beta   90.00
_cell.angle_gamma   90.00
#
_symmetry.space_group_name_H-M   'P 1'
#
loop_
_entity.id
_entity.type
_entity.pdbx_description
1 polymer ?
#
loop_
_entity_poly.entity_id
_entity_poly.type
_entity_poly.pdbx_seq_one_letter_code
_entity_poly.pdbx_strand_id
1 'polypeptide(L)'
;MNRANVAAKEQYAQANIPNYWRYAQQYTLCDKYFTEVAGPSTPNHLMLIAAASPIINNPHYRDPIHSQPPFNIPSLPAALEKAGLTWGNYGGYAQGYITALKGSKKNMTADKFAPAAAAGKLPTVSWVYGPTGLSEHPV
;
A
#
# COMPACT_ATOMS: atom_id res chain seq x y z
N MET A 1 -27.18 -8.24 13.31
CA MET A 1 -26.98 -6.77 13.48
C MET A 1 -27.67 -6.03 12.36
N ASN A 2 -28.59 -5.11 12.68
CA ASN A 2 -29.25 -4.28 11.67
C ASN A 2 -28.34 -3.11 11.27
N ARG A 3 -27.42 -3.35 10.31
CA ARG A 3 -26.41 -2.35 9.88
C ARG A 3 -27.03 -1.01 9.46
N ALA A 4 -28.28 -0.98 9.01
CA ALA A 4 -28.97 0.23 8.58
C ALA A 4 -29.05 1.33 9.67
N ASN A 5 -29.06 0.93 10.95
CA ASN A 5 -29.25 1.84 12.09
C ASN A 5 -27.98 2.13 12.89
N VAL A 6 -26.86 1.45 12.59
CA VAL A 6 -25.60 1.55 13.35
C VAL A 6 -24.36 1.76 12.48
N ALA A 7 -24.48 1.70 11.15
CA ALA A 7 -23.37 2.02 10.26
C ALA A 7 -23.07 3.53 10.31
N ALA A 8 -21.79 3.87 10.35
CA ALA A 8 -21.35 5.24 10.12
C ALA A 8 -21.86 5.70 8.74
N LYS A 9 -22.47 6.88 8.69
CA LYS A 9 -22.94 7.54 7.47
C LYS A 9 -22.17 8.84 7.32
N GLU A 10 -21.07 8.77 6.61
CA GLU A 10 -20.20 9.91 6.35
C GLU A 10 -19.79 9.88 4.87
N GLN A 11 -19.83 11.05 4.23
CA GLN A 11 -19.39 11.23 2.85
C GLN A 11 -18.68 12.57 2.73
N TYR A 12 -17.57 12.59 1.99
CA TYR A 12 -16.86 13.79 1.63
C TYR A 12 -17.31 14.30 0.26
N ALA A 13 -17.63 15.60 0.19
CA ALA A 13 -17.95 16.30 -1.06
C ALA A 13 -16.68 16.92 -1.67
N GLN A 14 -16.81 17.51 -2.86
CA GLN A 14 -15.70 18.16 -3.57
C GLN A 14 -14.96 19.19 -2.72
N ALA A 15 -15.69 19.97 -1.92
CA ALA A 15 -15.08 20.96 -1.03
C ALA A 15 -14.19 20.35 0.06
N ASN A 16 -14.42 19.09 0.44
CA ASN A 16 -13.62 18.41 1.45
C ASN A 16 -12.35 17.76 0.86
N ILE A 17 -12.44 17.22 -0.37
CA ILE A 17 -11.37 16.47 -1.04
C ILE A 17 -11.09 17.01 -2.46
N PRO A 18 -10.76 18.31 -2.61
CA PRO A 18 -10.71 18.97 -3.92
C PRO A 18 -9.67 18.37 -4.87
N ASN A 19 -8.56 17.85 -4.33
CA ASN A 19 -7.51 17.20 -5.12
C ASN A 19 -7.98 15.89 -5.76
N TYR A 20 -8.72 15.05 -5.03
CA TYR A 20 -9.25 13.79 -5.56
C TYR A 20 -10.29 14.03 -6.67
N TRP A 21 -11.16 15.03 -6.49
CA TRP A 21 -12.12 15.44 -7.53
C TRP A 21 -11.42 15.94 -8.79
N ARG A 22 -10.38 16.77 -8.62
CA ARG A 22 -9.57 17.24 -9.75
C ARG A 22 -8.92 16.07 -10.50
N TYR A 23 -8.39 15.06 -9.80
CA TYR A 23 -7.84 13.86 -10.45
C TYR A 23 -8.92 13.06 -11.18
N ALA A 24 -10.09 12.84 -10.58
CA ALA A 24 -11.19 12.11 -11.20
C ALA A 24 -11.76 12.82 -12.45
N GLN A 25 -11.67 14.14 -12.53
CA GLN A 25 -12.08 14.92 -13.71
C GLN A 25 -11.04 14.90 -14.84
N GLN A 26 -9.76 14.73 -14.50
CA GLN A 26 -8.65 14.77 -15.47
C GLN A 26 -8.20 13.37 -15.93
N TYR A 27 -8.48 12.35 -15.13
CA TYR A 27 -8.04 10.97 -15.33
C TYR A 27 -9.21 9.98 -15.18
N THR A 28 -8.92 8.69 -15.27
CA THR A 28 -9.93 7.64 -15.12
C THR A 28 -10.20 7.34 -13.65
N LEU A 29 -11.48 7.28 -13.28
CA LEU A 29 -11.96 6.78 -12.00
C LEU A 29 -12.62 5.40 -12.21
N CYS A 30 -12.20 4.41 -11.44
CA CYS A 30 -12.83 3.09 -11.41
C CYS A 30 -13.87 3.04 -10.28
N ASP A 31 -15.15 3.28 -10.60
CA ASP A 31 -16.26 3.33 -9.63
C ASP A 31 -16.78 1.94 -9.19
N LYS A 32 -16.22 0.87 -9.75
CA LYS A 32 -16.48 -0.54 -9.39
C LYS A 32 -15.22 -1.30 -8.98
N TYR A 33 -14.27 -0.60 -8.37
CA TYR A 33 -13.08 -1.20 -7.77
C TYR A 33 -13.37 -1.64 -6.33
N PHE A 34 -13.03 -2.87 -6.00
CA PHE A 34 -13.20 -3.43 -4.66
C PHE A 34 -11.84 -3.87 -4.11
N THR A 35 -11.71 -3.80 -2.79
CA THR A 35 -10.55 -4.39 -2.12
C THR A 35 -10.65 -5.92 -2.16
N GLU A 36 -9.51 -6.59 -2.27
CA GLU A 36 -9.45 -8.04 -2.48
C GLU A 36 -9.85 -8.83 -1.23
N VAL A 37 -9.47 -8.33 -0.04
CA VAL A 37 -9.81 -8.94 1.24
C VAL A 37 -10.71 -8.00 2.02
N ALA A 38 -11.92 -8.47 2.35
CA ALA A 38 -12.85 -7.76 3.22
C ALA A 38 -12.30 -7.69 4.66
N GLY A 39 -11.41 -6.73 4.91
CA GLY A 39 -10.62 -6.64 6.13
C GLY A 39 -9.72 -5.40 6.17
N PRO A 40 -8.75 -5.36 7.09
CA PRO A 40 -7.91 -4.19 7.33
C PRO A 40 -6.76 -4.04 6.31
N SER A 41 -5.82 -3.14 6.58
CA SER A 41 -4.78 -2.71 5.64
C SER A 41 -3.78 -3.79 5.22
N THR A 42 -3.22 -4.55 6.17
CA THR A 42 -2.12 -5.49 5.89
C THR A 42 -2.48 -6.59 4.88
N PRO A 43 -3.63 -7.29 4.97
CA PRO A 43 -3.96 -8.29 3.95
C PRO A 43 -4.09 -7.68 2.55
N ASN A 44 -4.60 -6.45 2.44
CA ASN A 44 -4.76 -5.78 1.14
C ASN A 44 -3.44 -5.22 0.59
N HIS A 45 -2.50 -4.80 1.45
CA HIS A 45 -1.13 -4.50 1.00
C HIS A 45 -0.40 -5.74 0.48
N LEU A 46 -0.61 -6.92 1.10
CA LEU A 46 -0.06 -8.17 0.59
C LEU A 46 -0.65 -8.51 -0.78
N MET A 47 -1.97 -8.35 -0.98
CA MET A 47 -2.59 -8.51 -2.29
C MET A 47 -1.98 -7.58 -3.35
N LEU A 48 -1.75 -6.30 -3.03
CA LEU A 48 -1.11 -5.35 -3.94
C LEU A 48 0.32 -5.77 -4.36
N ILE A 49 1.08 -6.40 -3.47
CA ILE A 49 2.49 -6.75 -3.72
C ILE A 49 2.64 -8.15 -4.32
N ALA A 50 1.77 -9.08 -3.92
CA ALA A 50 1.93 -10.52 -4.15
C ALA A 50 0.76 -11.18 -4.88
N ALA A 51 -0.33 -10.47 -5.14
CA ALA A 51 -1.61 -11.04 -5.58
C ALA A 51 -2.08 -12.20 -4.67
N ALA A 52 -1.66 -12.18 -3.41
CA ALA A 52 -1.93 -13.20 -2.41
C ALA A 52 -1.87 -12.59 -1.01
N SER A 53 -2.77 -13.05 -0.13
CA SER A 53 -2.73 -12.74 1.30
C SER A 53 -2.96 -13.99 2.13
N PRO A 54 -1.96 -14.48 2.88
CA PRO A 54 -2.12 -15.61 3.80
C PRO A 54 -2.94 -15.29 5.06
N ILE A 55 -3.33 -14.02 5.24
CA ILE A 55 -4.05 -13.54 6.41
C ILE A 55 -5.29 -12.75 5.99
N ILE A 56 -6.28 -12.71 6.86
CA ILE A 56 -7.52 -11.93 6.67
C ILE A 56 -7.64 -10.73 7.63
N ASN A 57 -6.73 -10.64 8.60
CA ASN A 57 -6.70 -9.57 9.59
C ASN A 57 -5.27 -9.02 9.70
N ASN A 58 -5.11 -7.84 10.30
CA ASN A 58 -3.78 -7.33 10.61
C ASN A 58 -3.12 -8.30 11.62
N PRO A 59 -1.83 -8.63 11.45
CA PRO A 59 -1.09 -9.30 12.52
C PRO A 59 -1.15 -8.42 13.77
N HIS A 60 -1.24 -9.05 14.95
CA HIS A 60 -1.53 -8.36 16.20
C HIS A 60 -0.64 -7.12 16.37
N TYR A 61 -1.26 -5.96 16.65
CA TYR A 61 -0.59 -4.66 16.84
C TYR A 61 0.55 -4.70 17.88
N ARG A 62 0.51 -5.67 18.80
CA ARG A 62 1.54 -5.86 19.84
C ARG A 62 2.79 -6.60 19.35
N ASP A 63 2.73 -7.23 18.18
CA ASP A 63 3.87 -7.94 17.64
C ASP A 63 4.55 -7.08 16.58
N PRO A 64 5.79 -6.63 16.81
CA PRO A 64 6.56 -5.92 15.80
C PRO A 64 6.56 -6.66 14.46
N ILE A 65 6.46 -5.93 13.35
CA ILE A 65 6.63 -6.48 11.99
C ILE A 65 7.93 -7.27 11.87
N HIS A 66 8.97 -6.84 12.60
CA HIS A 66 10.27 -7.49 12.65
C HIS A 66 10.25 -8.87 13.36
N SER A 67 9.34 -9.10 14.30
CA SER A 67 9.24 -10.35 15.07
C SER A 67 8.31 -11.39 14.45
N GLN A 68 7.47 -11.00 13.49
CA GLN A 68 6.66 -11.95 12.74
C GLN A 68 7.51 -12.64 11.64
N PRO A 69 7.43 -13.97 11.50
CA PRO A 69 8.07 -14.65 10.38
C PRO A 69 7.44 -14.16 9.07
N PRO A 70 8.24 -13.78 8.06
CA PRO A 70 7.69 -13.35 6.79
C PRO A 70 7.01 -14.53 6.07
N PHE A 71 6.02 -14.21 5.25
CA PHE A 71 5.36 -15.14 4.37
C PHE A 71 6.26 -15.48 3.17
N ASN A 72 6.45 -16.78 2.94
CA ASN A 72 7.12 -17.28 1.75
C ASN A 72 6.12 -17.40 0.59
N ILE A 73 5.80 -16.26 -0.04
CA ILE A 73 4.88 -16.16 -1.18
C ILE A 73 5.58 -15.49 -2.38
N PRO A 74 5.17 -15.80 -3.62
CA PRO A 74 5.60 -15.05 -4.80
C PRO A 74 5.28 -13.56 -4.66
N SER A 75 6.04 -12.70 -5.33
CA SER A 75 5.78 -11.26 -5.29
C SER A 75 6.13 -10.58 -6.62
N LEU A 76 5.40 -9.51 -6.95
CA LEU A 76 5.67 -8.71 -8.14
C LEU A 76 7.11 -8.15 -8.13
N PRO A 77 7.65 -7.60 -7.03
CA PRO A 77 9.05 -7.17 -6.99
C PRO A 77 10.07 -8.26 -7.35
N ALA A 78 9.88 -9.50 -6.88
CA ALA A 78 10.76 -10.62 -7.23
C ALA A 78 10.63 -11.00 -8.72
N ALA A 79 9.42 -10.93 -9.29
CA ALA A 79 9.20 -11.15 -10.71
C ALA A 79 9.84 -10.06 -11.58
N LEU A 80 9.79 -8.79 -11.15
CA LEU A 80 10.46 -7.66 -11.81
C LEU A 80 11.97 -7.86 -11.86
N GLU A 81 12.59 -8.27 -10.74
CA GLU A 81 14.04 -8.56 -10.71
C GLU A 81 14.42 -9.68 -11.66
N LYS A 82 13.65 -10.77 -11.71
CA LYS A 82 13.88 -11.86 -12.66
C LYS A 82 13.77 -11.40 -14.12
N ALA A 83 12.94 -10.40 -14.39
CA ALA A 83 12.79 -9.78 -15.71
C ALA A 83 13.84 -8.69 -16.01
N GLY A 84 14.79 -8.43 -15.11
CA GLY A 84 15.78 -7.36 -15.27
C GLY A 84 15.21 -5.96 -15.07
N LEU A 85 14.01 -5.82 -14.50
CA LEU A 85 13.37 -4.54 -14.20
C LEU A 85 13.71 -4.10 -12.77
N THR A 86 13.73 -2.78 -12.58
CA THR A 86 14.05 -2.18 -11.30
C THR A 86 12.80 -1.86 -10.51
N TRP A 87 12.89 -1.93 -9.18
CA TRP A 87 11.80 -1.53 -8.29
C TRP A 87 12.30 -0.78 -7.06
N GLY A 88 11.41 -0.03 -6.44
CA GLY A 88 11.65 0.67 -5.19
C GLY A 88 10.39 0.75 -4.35
N ASN A 89 10.55 0.64 -3.03
CA ASN A 89 9.51 0.86 -2.04
C ASN A 89 9.90 2.09 -1.21
N TYR A 90 9.00 3.06 -1.09
CA TYR A 90 9.21 4.31 -0.39
C TYR A 90 8.18 4.44 0.74
N GLY A 91 8.61 4.14 1.97
CA GLY A 91 7.81 4.24 3.19
C GLY A 91 6.88 3.05 3.47
N GLY A 92 6.79 2.07 2.56
CA GLY A 92 5.91 0.91 2.73
C GLY A 92 6.45 -0.11 3.72
N TYR A 93 5.58 -0.55 4.64
CA TYR A 93 5.93 -1.56 5.64
C TYR A 93 5.70 -3.00 5.16
N ALA A 94 4.78 -3.19 4.20
CA ALA A 94 4.22 -4.50 3.89
C ALA A 94 5.21 -5.45 3.20
N GLN A 95 6.21 -4.90 2.50
CA GLN A 95 7.32 -5.66 1.91
C GLN A 95 8.10 -6.43 2.98
N GLY A 96 8.15 -5.94 4.22
CA GLY A 96 8.79 -6.63 5.34
C GLY A 96 8.15 -7.98 5.71
N TYR A 97 6.90 -8.21 5.29
CA TYR A 97 6.18 -9.47 5.49
C TYR A 97 6.44 -10.52 4.41
N ILE A 98 7.25 -10.24 3.37
CA ILE A 98 7.50 -11.19 2.29
C ILE A 98 8.96 -11.63 2.35
N THR A 99 9.22 -12.94 2.41
CA THR A 99 10.56 -13.49 2.67
C THR A 99 11.61 -12.96 1.69
N ALA A 100 11.27 -12.89 0.40
CA ALA A 100 12.18 -12.41 -0.64
C ALA A 100 12.48 -10.90 -0.55
N LEU A 101 11.66 -10.13 0.15
CA LEU A 101 11.72 -8.66 0.19
C LEU A 101 12.16 -8.11 1.56
N LYS A 102 12.07 -8.94 2.61
CA LYS A 102 12.46 -8.58 3.97
C LYS A 102 13.93 -8.15 4.00
N GLY A 103 14.18 -6.93 4.48
CA GLY A 103 15.53 -6.37 4.58
C GLY A 103 16.16 -5.88 3.26
N SER A 104 15.42 -5.89 2.14
CA SER A 104 15.93 -5.35 0.88
C SER A 104 16.30 -3.87 1.02
N LYS A 105 17.48 -3.48 0.49
CA LYS A 105 17.92 -2.07 0.41
C LYS A 105 17.01 -1.20 -0.49
N LYS A 106 16.12 -1.83 -1.25
CA LYS A 106 15.11 -1.17 -2.08
C LYS A 106 13.89 -0.73 -1.25
N ASN A 107 13.80 -1.14 0.01
CA ASN A 107 12.88 -0.58 1.00
C ASN A 107 13.51 0.68 1.60
N MET A 108 13.08 1.83 1.11
CA MET A 108 13.57 3.15 1.48
C MET A 108 12.52 3.90 2.31
N THR A 109 12.96 4.95 2.98
CA THR A 109 12.07 5.91 3.65
C THR A 109 11.33 6.78 2.61
N ALA A 110 10.14 7.26 2.97
CA ALA A 110 9.27 8.01 2.06
C ALA A 110 9.92 9.31 1.52
N ASP A 111 10.81 9.95 2.30
CA ASP A 111 11.54 11.17 1.91
C ASP A 111 12.43 10.99 0.67
N LYS A 112 12.77 9.74 0.30
CA LYS A 112 13.59 9.46 -0.87
C LYS A 112 12.82 9.52 -2.18
N PHE A 113 11.50 9.48 -2.16
CA PHE A 113 10.69 9.43 -3.37
C PHE A 113 10.78 10.73 -4.18
N ALA A 114 10.42 11.87 -3.57
CA ALA A 114 10.34 13.14 -4.29
C ALA A 114 11.68 13.59 -4.91
N PRO A 115 12.84 13.49 -4.21
CA PRO A 115 14.14 13.79 -4.82
C PRO A 115 14.50 12.86 -5.98
N ALA A 116 14.18 11.56 -5.87
CA ALA A 116 14.42 10.60 -6.96
C ALA A 116 13.55 10.90 -8.18
N ALA A 117 12.28 11.26 -7.96
CA ALA A 117 11.36 11.70 -9.01
C ALA A 117 11.86 12.96 -9.73
N ALA A 118 12.23 14.00 -8.98
CA ALA A 118 12.75 15.24 -9.54
C ALA A 118 14.05 15.04 -10.34
N ALA A 119 14.88 14.08 -9.95
CA ALA A 119 16.11 13.74 -10.66
C ALA A 119 15.91 12.79 -11.86
N GLY A 120 14.70 12.32 -12.14
CA GLY A 120 14.43 11.32 -13.19
C GLY A 120 15.04 9.95 -12.88
N LYS A 121 15.21 9.61 -11.59
CA LYS A 121 15.90 8.40 -11.11
C LYS A 121 14.95 7.37 -10.47
N LEU A 122 13.65 7.45 -10.74
CA LEU A 122 12.73 6.44 -10.25
C LEU A 122 12.98 5.10 -10.94
N PRO A 123 12.83 3.98 -10.21
CA PRO A 123 12.86 2.66 -10.81
C PRO A 123 11.64 2.42 -11.71
N THR A 124 11.68 1.34 -12.48
CA THR A 124 10.58 0.94 -13.38
C THR A 124 9.24 0.84 -12.65
N VAL A 125 9.24 0.32 -11.42
CA VAL A 125 8.04 0.26 -10.56
C VAL A 125 8.36 0.85 -9.19
N SER A 126 7.56 1.81 -8.76
CA SER A 126 7.69 2.46 -7.45
C SER A 126 6.43 2.25 -6.62
N TRP A 127 6.56 1.69 -5.43
CA TRP A 127 5.52 1.73 -4.40
C TRP A 127 5.76 2.93 -3.50
N VAL A 128 4.75 3.78 -3.31
CA VAL A 128 4.85 5.01 -2.53
C VAL A 128 3.77 5.01 -1.46
N TYR A 129 4.18 5.13 -0.21
CA TYR A 129 3.29 5.25 0.93
C TYR A 129 3.26 6.71 1.40
N GLY A 130 2.09 7.16 1.83
CA GLY A 130 1.96 8.46 2.50
C GLY A 130 2.91 8.53 3.71
N PRO A 131 3.64 9.64 3.91
CA PRO A 131 4.43 9.86 5.11
C PRO A 131 3.56 9.75 6.38
N THR A 132 4.19 9.52 7.53
CA THR A 132 3.50 9.48 8.83
C THR A 132 2.62 10.71 9.03
N GLY A 133 1.35 10.49 9.41
CA GLY A 133 0.36 11.55 9.60
C GLY A 133 -0.31 12.05 8.31
N LEU A 134 0.14 11.58 7.14
CA LEU A 134 -0.39 11.96 5.83
C LEU A 134 -0.97 10.75 5.07
N SER A 135 -1.27 9.65 5.77
CA SER A 135 -1.93 8.47 5.19
C SER A 135 -3.45 8.60 5.13
N GLU A 136 -4.01 9.70 5.64
CA GLU A 136 -5.46 9.95 5.78
C GLU A 136 -6.17 8.94 6.71
N HIS A 137 -5.42 8.07 7.39
CA HIS A 137 -5.96 7.20 8.41
C HIS A 137 -6.51 8.07 9.56
N PRO A 138 -7.75 7.84 10.02
CA PRO A 138 -8.29 8.55 11.17
C PRO A 138 -7.37 8.39 12.39
N VAL A 139 -7.18 9.48 13.12
CA VAL A 139 -6.45 9.53 14.40
C VAL A 139 -7.38 9.32 15.57
#